data_AF-A0A1R3TP65-F1
#
_entry.id   AF-A0A1R3TP65-F1
#
_cell.length_a   1.000
_cell.length_b   1.000
_cell.length_c   1.000
_cell.angle_alpha   90.00
_cell.angle_beta   90.00
_cell.angle_gamma   90.00
#
_symmetry.space_group_name_H-M   'P 1'
#
loop_
_entity.id
_entity.type
_entity.pdbx_description
1 polymer ?
#
loop_
_entity_poly.entity_id
_entity_poly.type
_entity_poly.pdbx_seq_one_letter_code
_entity_poly.pdbx_strand_id
1 'polypeptide(L)'
;MTPAGAEVPVLDENEEGELVEVSIRRTATEMIEQHIKELRAEARDAVYLNERRWIQGELARALEEREALWAEQKGLIESEPP
;
A
#
# COMPACT_ATOMS: atom_id res chain seq x y z
N MET A 1 -7.53 10.80 34.34
CA MET A 1 -8.85 10.58 33.70
C MET A 1 -8.61 10.60 32.21
N THR A 2 -8.54 9.43 31.56
CA THR A 2 -8.52 9.32 30.11
C THR A 2 -9.95 9.60 29.62
N PRO A 3 -10.18 10.52 28.67
CA PRO A 3 -11.54 10.80 28.21
C PRO A 3 -12.14 9.53 27.58
N ALA A 4 -13.33 9.15 28.04
CA ALA A 4 -14.10 8.06 27.49
C ALA A 4 -14.48 8.39 26.03
N GLY A 5 -13.93 7.63 25.07
CA GLY A 5 -14.23 7.80 23.65
C GLY A 5 -13.01 8.01 22.73
N ALA A 6 -11.77 8.03 23.25
CA ALA A 6 -10.62 7.87 22.38
C ALA A 6 -10.62 6.42 21.86
N GLU A 7 -10.98 6.21 20.59
CA GLU A 7 -10.72 4.95 19.92
C GLU A 7 -9.22 4.67 20.08
N VAL A 8 -8.89 3.57 20.78
CA VAL A 8 -7.50 3.14 20.88
C VAL A 8 -7.11 2.78 19.45
N PRO A 9 -6.15 3.49 18.82
CA PRO A 9 -5.73 3.14 17.48
C PRO A 9 -5.24 1.70 17.53
N VAL A 10 -5.75 0.85 16.61
CA VAL A 10 -5.19 -0.49 16.43
C VAL A 10 -3.82 -0.27 15.80
N LEU A 11 -2.80 -0.34 16.62
CA LEU A 11 -1.41 -0.20 16.24
C LEU A 11 -0.84 -1.58 15.94
N ASP A 12 -0.08 -1.65 14.87
CA ASP A 12 0.61 -2.85 14.45
C ASP A 12 2.11 -2.51 14.30
N GLU A 13 2.98 -3.36 14.81
CA GLU A 13 4.43 -3.12 14.77
C GLU A 13 4.94 -3.40 13.35
N ASN A 14 5.65 -2.46 12.72
CA ASN A 14 6.33 -2.73 11.45
C ASN A 14 7.64 -3.52 11.68
N GLU A 15 8.38 -3.81 10.60
CA GLU A 15 9.66 -4.55 10.68
C GLU A 15 10.75 -3.84 11.51
N GLU A 16 10.58 -2.54 11.79
CA GLU A 16 11.47 -1.71 12.61
C GLU A 16 10.98 -1.56 14.06
N GLY A 17 9.87 -2.19 14.43
CA GLY A 17 9.24 -2.08 15.76
C GLY A 17 8.48 -0.77 15.98
N GLU A 18 8.18 -0.02 14.92
CA GLU A 18 7.34 1.18 14.97
C GLU A 18 5.86 0.78 14.95
N LEU A 19 5.10 1.30 15.90
CA LEU A 19 3.66 1.13 15.97
C LEU A 19 2.97 1.98 14.89
N VAL A 20 2.61 1.36 13.77
CA VAL A 20 1.88 1.99 12.66
C VAL A 20 0.40 1.69 12.82
N GLU A 21 -0.44 2.71 12.67
CA GLU A 21 -1.89 2.53 12.73
C GLU A 21 -2.38 1.68 11.55
N VAL A 22 -3.14 0.62 11.80
CA VAL A 22 -3.70 -0.28 10.77
C VAL A 22 -4.52 0.49 9.72
N SER A 23 -5.18 1.58 10.14
CA SER A 23 -5.90 2.51 9.24
C SER A 23 -4.98 3.12 8.18
N ILE A 24 -3.74 3.48 8.54
CA ILE A 24 -2.77 4.12 7.64
C ILE A 24 -2.29 3.11 6.59
N ARG A 25 -1.96 1.88 6.98
CA ARG A 25 -1.53 0.83 6.02
C ARG A 25 -2.64 0.45 5.04
N ARG A 26 -3.90 0.35 5.52
CA ARG A 26 -5.06 0.12 4.64
C ARG A 26 -5.20 1.25 3.62
N THR A 27 -5.13 2.50 4.09
CA THR A 27 -5.24 3.68 3.23
C THR A 27 -4.11 3.74 2.20
N ALA A 28 -2.88 3.43 2.59
CA ALA A 28 -1.74 3.37 1.67
C ALA A 28 -1.95 2.34 0.55
N THR A 29 -2.46 1.15 0.90
CA THR A 29 -2.77 0.10 -0.07
C THR A 29 -3.87 0.55 -1.05
N GLU A 30 -4.95 1.16 -0.55
CA GLU A 30 -6.05 1.69 -1.38
C GLU A 30 -5.58 2.79 -2.35
N MET A 31 -4.69 3.67 -1.88
CA MET A 31 -4.10 4.74 -2.70
C MET A 31 -3.23 4.17 -3.83
N ILE A 32 -2.40 3.16 -3.54
CA ILE A 32 -1.57 2.51 -4.56
C ILE A 32 -2.44 1.76 -5.58
N GLU A 33 -3.50 1.08 -5.12
CA GLU A 33 -4.44 0.40 -6.03
C GLU A 33 -5.18 1.37 -6.95
N GLN A 34 -5.58 2.53 -6.44
CA GLN A 34 -6.17 3.59 -7.25
C GLN A 34 -5.17 4.10 -8.30
N HIS A 35 -3.93 4.37 -7.89
CA HIS A 35 -2.88 4.82 -8.80
C HIS A 35 -2.57 3.79 -9.90
N ILE A 36 -2.52 2.50 -9.55
CA ILE A 36 -2.39 1.40 -10.53
C ILE A 36 -3.53 1.40 -11.56
N LYS A 37 -4.77 1.65 -11.12
CA LYS A 37 -5.93 1.73 -12.04
C LYS A 37 -5.78 2.88 -13.03
N GLU A 38 -5.33 4.03 -12.56
CA GLU A 38 -5.08 5.22 -13.39
C GLU A 38 -3.97 4.95 -14.41
N LEU A 39 -2.82 4.44 -13.99
CA LEU A 39 -1.70 4.12 -14.88
C LEU A 39 -2.09 3.09 -15.94
N ARG A 40 -2.95 2.12 -15.60
CA ARG A 40 -3.48 1.15 -16.58
C ARG A 40 -4.40 1.81 -17.60
N ALA A 41 -5.26 2.72 -17.16
CA ALA A 41 -6.13 3.47 -18.06
C ALA A 41 -5.30 4.38 -18.99
N GLU A 42 -4.33 5.10 -18.43
CA GLU A 42 -3.44 5.98 -19.18
C GLU A 42 -2.58 5.22 -20.19
N ALA A 43 -1.99 4.08 -19.80
CA ALA A 43 -1.20 3.26 -20.72
C ALA A 43 -2.04 2.69 -21.89
N ARG A 44 -3.32 2.38 -21.64
CA ARG A 44 -4.26 1.94 -22.67
C ARG A 44 -4.57 3.05 -23.66
N ASP A 45 -4.72 4.27 -23.15
CA ASP A 45 -5.14 5.43 -23.93
C ASP A 45 -3.92 6.16 -24.57
N ALA A 46 -2.70 5.85 -24.14
CA ALA A 46 -1.45 6.40 -24.68
C ALA A 46 -1.27 6.10 -26.17
N VAL A 47 -1.10 7.18 -26.96
CA VAL A 47 -0.94 7.13 -28.41
C VAL A 47 0.52 6.90 -28.79
N TYR A 48 1.46 7.46 -28.01
CA TYR A 48 2.89 7.37 -28.32
C TYR A 48 3.57 6.21 -27.59
N LEU A 49 4.46 5.52 -28.29
CA LEU A 49 5.18 4.36 -27.74
C LEU A 49 6.08 4.73 -26.55
N ASN A 50 6.76 5.87 -26.62
CA ASN A 50 7.63 6.34 -25.55
C ASN A 50 6.85 6.68 -24.28
N GLU A 51 5.70 7.35 -24.43
CA GLU A 51 4.78 7.66 -23.34
C GLU A 51 4.24 6.36 -22.71
N ARG A 52 3.71 5.44 -23.53
CA ARG A 52 3.25 4.13 -23.04
C ARG A 52 4.34 3.38 -22.28
N ARG A 53 5.57 3.36 -22.80
CA ARG A 53 6.71 2.69 -22.15
C ARG A 53 7.07 3.35 -20.81
N TRP A 54 7.00 4.67 -20.73
CA TRP A 54 7.25 5.41 -19.49
C TRP A 54 6.17 5.08 -18.45
N ILE A 55 4.88 5.16 -18.82
CA ILE A 55 3.74 4.82 -17.95
C ILE A 55 3.85 3.36 -17.46
N GLN A 56 4.24 2.42 -18.32
CA GLN A 56 4.45 1.03 -17.92
C GLN A 56 5.58 0.87 -16.89
N GLY A 57 6.61 1.73 -16.93
CA GLY A 57 7.68 1.74 -15.93
C GLY A 57 7.24 2.30 -14.58
N GLU A 58 6.33 3.28 -14.56
CA GLU A 58 5.66 3.73 -13.32
C GLU A 58 4.73 2.62 -12.79
N LEU A 59 3.96 1.98 -13.66
CA LEU A 59 3.05 0.89 -13.31
C LEU A 59 3.78 -0.30 -12.67
N ALA A 60 4.95 -0.66 -13.19
CA ALA A 60 5.78 -1.70 -12.61
C ALA A 60 6.21 -1.36 -11.17
N ARG A 61 6.68 -0.13 -10.94
CA ARG A 61 7.07 0.33 -9.60
C ARG A 61 5.90 0.32 -8.61
N ALA A 62 4.73 0.81 -9.02
CA ALA A 62 3.55 0.80 -8.16
C ALA A 62 3.08 -0.62 -7.81
N LEU A 63 3.22 -1.57 -8.74
CA LEU A 63 2.92 -2.98 -8.47
C LEU A 63 3.91 -3.60 -7.47
N GLU A 64 5.20 -3.33 -7.61
CA GLU A 64 6.25 -3.78 -6.68
C GLU A 64 6.02 -3.20 -5.27
N GLU A 65 5.68 -1.91 -5.16
CA GLU A 65 5.40 -1.26 -3.88
C GLU A 65 4.20 -1.89 -3.16
N ARG A 66 3.11 -2.14 -3.89
CA ARG A 66 1.95 -2.85 -3.33
C ARG A 66 2.30 -4.27 -2.89
N GLU A 67 3.14 -4.98 -3.65
CA GLU A 67 3.59 -6.33 -3.29
C GLU A 67 4.47 -6.32 -2.04
N ALA A 68 5.33 -5.31 -1.88
CA ALA A 68 6.12 -5.13 -0.66
C ALA A 68 5.23 -4.92 0.57
N LEU A 69 4.21 -4.05 0.47
CA LEU A 69 3.24 -3.85 1.56
C LEU A 69 2.46 -5.12 1.91
N TRP A 70 2.11 -5.95 0.91
CA TRP A 70 1.46 -7.24 1.13
C TRP A 70 2.41 -8.26 1.78
N ALA A 71 3.68 -8.26 1.41
CA ALA A 71 4.70 -9.14 1.99
C ALA A 71 4.95 -8.78 3.46
N GLU A 72 5.09 -7.49 3.77
CA GLU A 72 5.19 -6.98 5.15
C GLU A 72 3.98 -7.43 5.98
N GLN A 73 2.76 -7.20 5.49
CA GLN A 73 1.53 -7.59 6.19
C GLN A 73 1.44 -9.11 6.41
N LYS A 74 1.87 -9.92 5.43
CA LYS A 74 1.86 -11.36 5.58
C LYS A 74 2.90 -11.84 6.61
N GLY A 75 4.09 -11.24 6.62
CA GLY A 75 5.14 -11.54 7.60
C GLY A 75 4.67 -11.28 9.03
N LEU A 76 3.89 -10.22 9.23
CA LEU A 76 3.28 -9.89 10.53
C LEU A 76 2.28 -10.96 10.97
N ILE A 77 1.35 -11.36 10.09
CA ILE A 77 0.34 -12.39 10.40
C ILE A 77 0.99 -13.75 10.71
N GLU A 78 2.05 -14.13 10.00
CA GLU A 78 2.75 -15.40 10.24
C GLU A 78 3.60 -15.41 11.53
N SER A 79 3.88 -14.24 12.12
CA SER A 79 4.68 -14.10 13.34
C SER A 79 3.87 -14.18 14.66
N GLU A 80 2.54 -14.19 14.58
CA GLU A 80 1.66 -14.37 15.74
C GLU A 80 1.48 -15.88 16.08
N PRO A 81 1.82 -16.34 17.30
CA PRO A 81 1.66 -17.75 17.68
C PRO A 81 0.18 -18.12 17.89
N PRO A 82 -0.21 -19.40 17.66
CA PRO A 82 -1.61 -19.86 17.71
C PRO A 82 -2.25 -19.87 19.11
#